data_AF-A0A6J7A4J8-F1
#
_entry.id   AF-A0A6J7A4J8-F1
#
_cell.length_a   1.000
_cell.length_b   1.000
_cell.length_c   1.000
_cell.angle_alpha   90.00
_cell.angle_beta   90.00
_cell.angle_gamma   90.00
#
_symmetry.space_group_name_H-M   'P 1'
#
loop_
_entity.id
_entity.type
_entity.pdbx_description
1 polymer ?
#
loop_
_entity_poly.entity_id
_entity_poly.type
_entity_poly.pdbx_seq_one_letter_code
_entity_poly.pdbx_strand_id
1 'polypeptide(L)'
;MQNPPRTPKAITDEFPSQLHIDLVTKSQRKGFGKPLIMYLLKQLTEANSPGVHLHVNPINDNAIGFYEKLGFVIAHKSTDEWLMTRKL
;
A
#
# COMPACT_ATOMS: atom_id res chain seq x y z
N MET A 1 -16.36 14.00 -11.86
CA MET A 1 -15.69 12.71 -12.08
C MET A 1 -14.22 12.89 -11.73
N GLN A 2 -13.78 12.46 -10.55
CA GLN A 2 -12.34 12.41 -10.27
C GLN A 2 -11.79 11.21 -11.04
N ASN A 3 -10.89 11.47 -11.98
CA ASN A 3 -10.17 10.43 -12.69
C ASN A 3 -8.89 10.21 -11.86
N PRO A 4 -8.82 9.21 -10.97
CA PRO A 4 -7.64 9.03 -10.14
C PRO A 4 -6.42 8.83 -11.06
N PRO A 5 -5.26 9.38 -10.71
CA PRO A 5 -4.04 9.19 -11.49
C PRO A 5 -3.84 7.69 -11.72
N ARG A 6 -3.67 7.30 -12.98
CA ARG A 6 -3.43 5.90 -13.32
C ARG A 6 -2.05 5.52 -12.80
N THR A 7 -1.98 4.45 -12.01
CA THR A 7 -0.69 3.85 -11.65
C THR A 7 0.09 3.56 -12.94
N PRO A 8 1.36 4.00 -13.05
CA PRO A 8 2.17 3.75 -14.24
C PRO A 8 2.23 2.26 -14.58
N LYS A 9 2.11 1.92 -15.88
CA LYS A 9 2.09 0.51 -16.32
C LYS A 9 3.30 -0.28 -15.84
N ALA A 10 4.48 0.33 -15.82
CA ALA A 10 5.71 -0.28 -15.33
C ALA A 10 5.57 -0.78 -13.87
N ILE A 11 4.80 -0.09 -13.04
CA ILE A 11 4.54 -0.52 -11.66
C ILE A 11 3.52 -1.65 -11.65
N THR A 12 2.41 -1.53 -12.39
CA THR A 12 1.39 -2.60 -12.40
C THR A 12 1.89 -3.89 -13.04
N ASP A 13 2.87 -3.83 -13.93
CA ASP A 13 3.50 -5.00 -14.52
C ASP A 13 4.32 -5.79 -13.47
N GLU A 14 4.99 -5.08 -12.55
CA GLU A 14 5.86 -5.69 -11.54
C GLU A 14 5.17 -5.93 -10.19
N PHE A 15 4.17 -5.10 -9.87
CA PHE A 15 3.39 -5.09 -8.63
C PHE A 15 1.89 -5.02 -8.96
N PRO A 16 1.31 -6.08 -9.55
CA PRO A 16 -0.04 -6.04 -10.11
C PRO A 16 -1.16 -5.91 -9.06
N SER A 17 -0.91 -6.32 -7.81
CA SER A 17 -1.90 -6.18 -6.74
C SER A 17 -1.93 -4.75 -6.21
N GLN A 18 -3.12 -4.21 -5.95
CA GLN A 18 -3.29 -2.93 -5.30
C GLN A 18 -3.83 -3.12 -3.88
N LEU A 19 -3.26 -2.40 -2.92
CA LEU A 19 -3.65 -2.41 -1.51
C LEU A 19 -4.28 -1.09 -1.11
N HIS A 20 -5.41 -1.16 -0.42
CA HIS A 20 -5.97 -0.08 0.41
C HIS A 20 -6.50 -0.65 1.73
N ILE A 21 -6.33 0.08 2.83
CA ILE A 21 -6.91 -0.25 4.14
C ILE A 21 -7.34 1.03 4.86
N ASP A 22 -8.55 1.00 5.41
CA ASP A 22 -9.07 2.06 6.27
C ASP A 22 -9.57 1.47 7.57
N LEU A 23 -9.12 2.04 8.69
CA LEU A 23 -9.64 1.72 10.01
C LEU A 23 -10.41 2.93 10.53
N VAL A 24 -11.64 2.69 11.00
CA VAL A 24 -12.40 3.68 11.75
C VAL A 24 -11.59 4.21 12.94
N THR A 25 -11.73 5.49 13.28
CA THR A 25 -10.90 6.19 14.28
C THR A 25 -10.79 5.42 15.60
N LYS A 26 -11.89 4.83 16.07
CA LYS A 26 -11.94 4.03 17.32
C LYS A 26 -11.08 2.75 17.31
N SER A 27 -10.64 2.31 16.13
CA SER A 27 -9.85 1.09 15.90
C SER A 27 -8.40 1.38 15.51
N GLN A 28 -8.06 2.65 15.23
CA GLN A 28 -6.68 3.03 14.90
C GLN A 28 -5.76 2.91 16.12
N ARG A 29 -4.45 2.74 15.88
CA ARG A 29 -3.38 2.65 16.91
C ARG A 29 -3.57 1.55 17.96
N LYS A 30 -4.49 0.61 17.76
CA LYS A 30 -4.75 -0.56 18.61
C LYS A 30 -4.08 -1.85 18.11
N GLY A 31 -3.20 -1.73 17.11
CA GLY A 31 -2.48 -2.88 16.54
C GLY A 31 -3.25 -3.68 15.48
N PHE A 32 -4.50 -3.34 15.15
CA PHE A 32 -5.31 -4.09 14.18
C PHE A 32 -4.80 -4.02 12.73
N GLY A 33 -4.11 -2.94 12.35
CA GLY A 33 -3.64 -2.76 10.97
C GLY A 33 -2.64 -3.83 10.52
N LYS A 34 -1.65 -4.16 11.36
CA LYS A 34 -0.58 -5.10 10.99
C LYS A 34 -1.13 -6.52 10.69
N PRO A 35 -1.95 -7.14 11.54
CA PRO A 35 -2.54 -8.46 11.24
C PRO A 35 -3.37 -8.47 9.95
N LEU A 36 -4.17 -7.43 9.70
CA LEU A 36 -4.98 -7.32 8.48
C LEU A 36 -4.12 -7.25 7.22
N ILE A 37 -3.07 -6.41 7.23
CA ILE A 37 -2.12 -6.35 6.12
C ILE A 37 -1.40 -7.68 5.96
N MET A 38 -0.86 -8.28 7.02
CA MET A 38 -0.14 -9.55 6.92
C MET A 38 -1.00 -10.69 6.38
N TYR A 39 -2.27 -10.74 6.78
CA TYR A 39 -3.22 -11.70 6.22
C TYR A 39 -3.42 -11.49 4.72
N LEU A 40 -3.68 -10.25 4.29
CA LEU A 40 -3.84 -9.95 2.88
C LEU A 40 -2.58 -10.29 2.06
N LEU A 41 -1.40 -9.90 2.53
CA LEU A 41 -0.15 -10.19 1.83
C LEU A 41 0.05 -11.70 1.67
N LYS A 42 -0.24 -12.49 2.71
CA LYS A 42 -0.23 -13.95 2.63
C LYS A 42 -1.19 -14.45 1.54
N GLN A 43 -2.43 -13.95 1.50
CA GLN A 43 -3.39 -14.36 0.47
C GLN A 43 -2.94 -13.97 -0.95
N LEU A 44 -2.28 -12.83 -1.12
CA LEU A 44 -1.73 -12.41 -2.40
C LEU A 44 -0.53 -13.29 -2.84
N THR A 45 0.36 -13.66 -1.90
CA THR A 45 1.44 -14.63 -2.17
C THR A 45 0.86 -15.99 -2.56
N GLU A 46 -0.16 -16.49 -1.86
CA GLU A 46 -0.84 -17.76 -2.20
C GLU A 46 -1.55 -17.72 -3.56
N ALA A 47 -1.98 -16.53 -3.99
CA ALA A 47 -2.52 -16.29 -5.33
C ALA A 47 -1.44 -16.08 -6.41
N ASN A 48 -0.16 -16.29 -6.10
CA ASN A 48 0.99 -16.08 -6.97
C ASN A 48 1.14 -14.63 -7.48
N SER A 49 0.68 -13.64 -6.70
CA SER A 49 0.94 -12.25 -7.05
C SER A 49 2.43 -11.92 -6.78
N PRO A 50 3.18 -11.39 -7.76
CA PRO A 50 4.62 -11.11 -7.59
C PRO A 50 4.90 -9.87 -6.74
N GLY A 51 3.88 -9.06 -6.45
CA GLY A 51 4.06 -7.82 -5.72
C GLY A 51 2.76 -7.03 -5.57
N VAL A 52 2.81 -6.10 -4.63
CA VAL A 52 1.70 -5.20 -4.30
C VAL A 52 2.16 -3.75 -4.29
N HIS A 53 1.31 -2.85 -4.75
CA HIS A 53 1.49 -1.41 -4.67
C HIS A 53 0.34 -0.77 -3.88
N LEU A 54 0.62 0.39 -3.31
CA LEU A 54 -0.37 1.25 -2.67
C LEU A 54 -0.01 2.71 -2.93
N HIS A 55 -1.02 3.55 -2.79
CA HIS A 55 -0.85 4.98 -2.79
C HIS A 55 -1.06 5.54 -1.40
N VAL A 56 -0.32 6.58 -1.06
CA VAL A 56 -0.39 7.25 0.23
C VAL A 56 -0.23 8.76 0.05
N ASN A 57 -0.99 9.53 0.82
CA ASN A 57 -0.84 10.98 0.83
C ASN A 57 0.55 11.36 1.41
N PRO A 58 1.34 12.23 0.74
CA PRO A 58 2.68 12.64 1.19
C PRO A 58 2.73 13.23 2.59
N ILE A 59 1.61 13.78 3.10
CA ILE A 59 1.55 14.39 4.43
C ILE A 59 1.16 13.40 5.54
N ASN A 60 0.87 12.14 5.19
CA ASN A 60 0.43 11.13 6.14
C ASN A 60 1.62 10.30 6.67
N ASP A 61 2.48 10.95 7.45
CA ASP A 61 3.69 10.33 8.03
C ASP A 61 3.39 9.05 8.82
N ASN A 62 2.22 8.99 9.48
CA ASN A 62 1.79 7.81 10.22
C ASN A 62 1.55 6.61 9.30
N ALA A 63 0.88 6.82 8.16
CA ALA A 63 0.65 5.76 7.18
C ALA A 63 1.95 5.36 6.48
N ILE A 64 2.78 6.34 6.07
CA ILE A 64 4.08 6.08 5.44
C ILE A 64 4.94 5.22 6.37
N GLY A 65 5.17 5.65 7.61
CA GLY A 65 5.97 4.90 8.57
C GLY A 65 5.35 3.55 8.97
N PHE A 66 4.02 3.41 8.89
CA PHE A 66 3.35 2.11 9.06
C PHE A 66 3.71 1.15 7.91
N TYR A 67 3.63 1.59 6.66
CA TYR A 67 3.96 0.76 5.50
C TYR A 67 5.46 0.45 5.39
N GLU A 68 6.33 1.40 5.71
CA GLU A 68 7.78 1.17 5.78
C GLU A 68 8.14 0.06 6.79
N LYS A 69 7.51 0.06 7.98
CA LYS A 69 7.67 -1.02 8.97
C LYS A 69 7.16 -2.38 8.50
N LEU A 70 6.28 -2.39 7.51
CA LEU A 70 5.80 -3.59 6.85
C LEU A 70 6.59 -3.91 5.57
N GLY A 71 7.75 -3.28 5.34
CA GLY A 71 8.64 -3.59 4.23
C GLY A 71 8.20 -3.04 2.87
N PHE A 72 7.29 -2.07 2.85
CA PHE A 72 7.04 -1.29 1.65
C PHE A 72 8.13 -0.25 1.45
N VAL A 73 8.48 0.02 0.20
CA VAL A 73 9.46 1.04 -0.20
C VAL A 73 8.81 2.06 -1.12
N ILE A 74 9.30 3.29 -1.10
CA ILE A 74 8.77 4.35 -1.98
C ILE A 74 9.29 4.13 -3.40
N ALA A 75 8.38 3.93 -4.35
CA ALA A 75 8.70 3.72 -5.76
C ALA A 75 8.54 5.00 -6.60
N HIS A 76 7.60 5.87 -6.23
CA HIS A 76 7.39 7.16 -6.88
C HIS A 76 6.88 8.20 -5.88
N LYS A 77 7.32 9.45 -6.06
CA LYS A 77 6.85 10.59 -5.29
C LYS A 77 6.31 11.66 -6.23
N SER A 78 5.09 12.11 -5.95
CA SER A 78 4.53 13.34 -6.50
C SER A 78 4.14 14.30 -5.36
N THR A 79 3.64 15.48 -5.72
CA THR A 79 3.11 16.46 -4.77
C THR A 79 1.82 16.00 -4.09
N ASP A 80 1.01 15.20 -4.79
CA ASP A 80 -0.34 14.84 -4.34
C ASP A 80 -0.39 13.43 -3.75
N GLU A 81 0.48 12.54 -4.23
CA GLU A 81 0.42 11.11 -3.92
C GLU A 81 1.81 10.46 -4.04
N TRP A 82 2.15 9.61 -3.07
CA TRP A 82 3.32 8.74 -3.13
C TRP A 82 2.88 7.30 -3.38
N LEU A 83 3.60 6.64 -4.27
CA LEU A 83 3.42 5.24 -4.58
C LEU A 83 4.46 4.44 -3.80
N MET A 84 3.98 3.45 -3.04
CA MET A 84 4.83 2.51 -2.34
C MET A 84 4.61 1.10 -2.87
N THR A 85 5.66 0.29 -2.93
CA THR A 85 5.62 -1.07 -3.45
C THR A 85 6.26 -2.06 -2.49
N ARG A 86 5.85 -3.32 -2.57
CA ARG A 86 6.45 -4.43 -1.85
C ARG A 86 6.39 -5.70 -2.70
N LYS A 87 7.51 -6.42 -2.76
CA LYS A 87 7.56 -7.79 -3.30
C LYS A 87 6.90 -8.78 -2.34
N LEU A 88 6.23 -9.78 -2.90
CA LEU A 88 5.48 -10.80 -2.17
C LEU A 88 6.13 -12.17 -2.23
#